data_AF-A0A2L2YXB4-F1
#
_entry.id   AF-A0A2L2YXB4-F1
#
_cell.length_a   1.000
_cell.length_b   1.000
_cell.length_c   1.000
_cell.angle_alpha   90.00
_cell.angle_beta   90.00
_cell.angle_gamma   90.00
#
_symmetry.space_group_name_H-M   'P 1'
#
loop_
_entity.id
_entity.type
_entity.pdbx_description
1 polymer ?
#
loop_
_entity_poly.entity_id
_entity_poly.type
_entity_poly.pdbx_seq_one_letter_code
_entity_poly.pdbx_strand_id
1 'polypeptide(L)'
;LMIIATLINSCFCACSRRGVECIEYQVISRHQGYEERQLPPATWISTTAEGSSLTEANNEMYKKLFAYVQGHNAKGMKINTTTPIRTRIVPCHGATCASIFI
;
A
#
# COMPACT_ATOMS: atom_id res chain seq x y z
N LEU A 1 -40.90 -16.65 10.34
CA LEU A 1 -40.34 -16.73 8.97
C LEU A 1 -38.84 -16.96 9.08
N MET A 2 -38.40 -18.20 8.91
CA MET A 2 -36.99 -18.52 8.65
C MET A 2 -36.72 -18.20 7.18
N ILE A 3 -35.73 -17.37 6.88
CA ILE A 3 -35.17 -17.30 5.53
C ILE A 3 -33.82 -17.99 5.60
N ILE A 4 -33.79 -19.15 4.94
CA ILE A 4 -32.67 -20.05 4.78
C ILE A 4 -31.70 -19.48 3.74
N ALA A 5 -30.42 -19.61 4.05
CA ALA A 5 -29.25 -19.72 3.18
C ALA A 5 -29.16 -18.83 1.93
N THR A 6 -28.24 -17.87 1.99
CA THR A 6 -27.23 -17.81 0.95
C THR A 6 -25.93 -18.29 1.56
N LEU A 7 -25.50 -19.50 1.19
CA LEU A 7 -24.08 -19.84 1.19
C LEU A 7 -23.44 -18.87 0.21
N ILE A 8 -23.07 -17.67 0.68
CA ILE A 8 -22.11 -16.84 -0.02
C ILE A 8 -20.79 -17.58 0.22
N ASN A 9 -20.56 -18.63 -0.57
CA ASN A 9 -19.23 -19.05 -0.92
C ASN A 9 -18.65 -17.95 -1.82
N SER A 10 -18.54 -16.74 -1.27
CA SER A 10 -17.64 -15.73 -1.76
C SER A 10 -16.28 -16.35 -1.54
N CYS A 11 -15.80 -17.04 -2.58
CA CYS A 11 -14.38 -17.07 -2.83
C CYS A 11 -13.96 -15.60 -2.84
N PHE A 12 -13.49 -15.11 -1.68
CA PHE A 12 -12.67 -13.92 -1.62
C PHE A 12 -11.42 -14.30 -2.39
N CYS A 13 -11.47 -14.17 -3.71
CA CYS A 13 -10.27 -14.15 -4.52
C CYS A 13 -9.54 -12.89 -4.08
N ALA A 14 -8.65 -13.06 -3.09
CA ALA A 14 -7.68 -12.06 -2.70
C ALA A 14 -7.10 -11.44 -3.97
N CYS A 15 -7.13 -10.12 -4.05
CA CYS A 15 -6.65 -9.41 -5.22
C CYS A 15 -5.26 -9.92 -5.61
N SER A 16 -5.07 -10.29 -6.88
CA SER A 16 -3.78 -10.64 -7.45
C SER A 16 -3.52 -9.89 -8.75
N ARG A 17 -2.36 -9.23 -8.87
CA ARG A 17 -1.90 -8.54 -10.07
C ARG A 17 -0.58 -9.15 -10.52
N ARG A 18 -0.59 -9.79 -11.68
CA ARG A 18 0.58 -10.53 -12.21
C ARG A 18 1.15 -11.54 -11.21
N GLY A 19 0.29 -12.21 -10.45
CA GLY A 19 0.69 -13.20 -9.43
C GLY A 19 1.15 -12.61 -8.10
N VAL A 20 1.08 -11.29 -7.91
CA VAL A 20 1.45 -10.61 -6.66
C VAL A 20 0.17 -10.19 -5.93
N GLU A 21 0.12 -10.50 -4.63
CA GLU A 21 -0.98 -10.08 -3.75
C GLU A 21 -1.16 -8.55 -3.78
N CYS A 22 -2.40 -8.09 -3.86
CA CYS A 22 -2.76 -6.69 -3.79
C CYS A 22 -3.86 -6.42 -2.78
N ILE A 23 -3.97 -5.16 -2.39
CA ILE A 23 -5.06 -4.73 -1.51
C ILE A 23 -6.39 -4.69 -2.28
N GLU A 24 -7.41 -5.33 -1.73
CA GLU A 24 -8.78 -5.20 -2.20
C GLU A 24 -9.34 -3.82 -1.87
N TYR A 25 -10.17 -3.29 -2.75
CA TYR A 25 -10.87 -2.03 -2.55
C TYR A 25 -12.24 -2.10 -3.22
N GLN A 26 -13.17 -1.30 -2.71
CA GLN A 26 -14.47 -1.09 -3.34
C GLN A 26 -14.44 0.20 -4.14
N VAL A 27 -14.88 0.15 -5.39
CA VAL A 27 -15.12 1.37 -6.18
C VAL A 27 -16.48 1.92 -5.80
N ILE A 28 -16.51 3.03 -5.08
CA ILE A 28 -17.75 3.63 -4.58
C ILE A 28 -18.39 4.59 -5.58
N SER A 29 -17.59 5.17 -6.48
CA SER A 29 -18.06 6.01 -7.58
C SER A 29 -17.08 5.98 -8.75
N ARG A 30 -17.60 6.13 -9.97
CA ARG A 30 -16.82 6.27 -11.21
C ARG A 30 -17.15 7.58 -11.88
N HIS A 31 -16.09 8.30 -12.25
CA HIS A 31 -16.16 9.58 -12.94
C HIS A 31 -15.38 9.53 -14.23
N GLN A 32 -15.51 10.57 -15.05
CA GLN A 32 -14.68 10.70 -16.24
C GLN A 32 -13.22 10.97 -15.82
N GLY A 33 -12.36 9.97 -15.98
CA GLY A 33 -10.92 10.08 -15.75
C GLY A 33 -10.44 9.62 -14.36
N TYR A 34 -11.32 9.27 -13.43
CA TYR A 34 -10.92 8.74 -12.11
C TYR A 34 -11.99 7.88 -11.44
N GLU A 35 -11.56 7.12 -10.43
CA GLU A 35 -12.42 6.30 -9.57
C GLU A 35 -12.24 6.73 -8.11
N GLU A 36 -13.34 6.77 -7.36
CA GLU A 36 -13.29 6.85 -5.90
C GLU A 36 -13.23 5.44 -5.32
N ARG A 37 -12.23 5.18 -4.46
CA ARG A 37 -11.94 3.85 -3.93
C ARG A 37 -11.95 3.87 -2.40
N GLN A 38 -12.76 3.00 -1.80
CA GLN A 38 -12.73 2.73 -0.38
C GLN A 38 -11.82 1.53 -0.09
N LEU A 39 -10.77 1.78 0.68
CA LEU A 39 -9.84 0.75 1.16
C LEU A 39 -10.29 0.25 2.54
N PRO A 40 -10.23 -1.06 2.82
CA PRO A 40 -10.48 -1.57 4.16
C PRO A 40 -9.36 -1.15 5.12
N PRO A 41 -9.59 -1.19 6.45
CA PRO A 41 -8.51 -1.09 7.43
C PRO A 41 -7.41 -2.11 7.12
N ALA A 42 -6.16 -1.66 7.08
CA ALA A 42 -5.01 -2.50 6.75
C ALA A 42 -3.78 -2.04 7.54
N THR A 43 -2.91 -3.00 7.85
CA THR A 43 -1.61 -2.73 8.47
C THR A 43 -0.58 -2.46 7.39
N TRP A 44 0.12 -1.34 7.51
CA TRP A 44 1.18 -0.93 6.58
C TRP A 44 2.52 -0.95 7.31
N ILE A 45 3.54 -1.47 6.63
CA ILE A 45 4.93 -1.22 7.00
C ILE A 45 5.35 0.02 6.24
N SER A 46 5.81 1.03 6.97
CA SER A 46 6.23 2.32 6.41
C SER A 46 7.63 2.68 6.88
N THR A 47 8.29 3.51 6.10
CA THR A 47 9.55 4.16 6.43
C THR A 47 9.45 5.61 6.00
N THR A 48 10.30 6.47 6.52
CA THR A 48 10.29 7.89 6.14
C THR A 48 11.63 8.31 5.57
N ALA A 49 11.59 9.28 4.66
CA ALA A 49 12.74 10.02 4.18
C ALA A 49 12.40 11.51 4.07
N GLU A 50 13.39 12.37 4.28
CA GLU A 50 13.28 13.81 4.08
C GLU A 50 14.15 14.19 2.88
N GLY A 51 13.61 14.99 1.97
CA GLY A 51 14.39 15.48 0.84
C GLY A 51 13.60 16.36 -0.12
N SER A 52 14.26 16.79 -1.19
CA SER A 52 13.66 17.56 -2.28
C SER A 52 13.29 16.70 -3.50
N SER A 53 13.75 15.44 -3.56
CA SER A 53 13.55 14.54 -4.70
C SER A 53 12.77 13.29 -4.30
N LEU A 54 11.57 13.13 -4.87
CA LEU A 54 10.74 11.93 -4.68
C LEU A 54 11.47 10.67 -5.16
N THR A 55 12.25 10.75 -6.23
CA THR A 55 12.96 9.60 -6.79
C THR A 55 14.06 9.11 -5.85
N GLU A 56 14.85 10.03 -5.29
CA GLU A 56 15.91 9.68 -4.33
C GLU A 56 15.30 9.12 -3.04
N ALA A 57 14.27 9.78 -2.52
CA ALA A 57 13.53 9.31 -1.34
C ALA A 57 12.94 7.91 -1.55
N ASN A 58 12.29 7.65 -2.69
CA ASN A 58 11.74 6.33 -3.00
C ASN A 58 12.83 5.25 -3.08
N ASN A 59 13.99 5.55 -3.67
CA ASN A 59 15.10 4.59 -3.75
C ASN A 59 15.66 4.26 -2.36
N GLU A 60 15.81 5.25 -1.49
CA GLU A 60 16.24 5.06 -0.12
C GLU A 60 15.22 4.24 0.69
N MET A 61 13.95 4.66 0.66
CA MET A 61 12.87 4.02 1.40
C MET A 61 12.61 2.58 0.92
N TYR A 62 12.64 2.35 -0.39
CA TYR A 62 12.45 1.01 -0.94
C TYR A 62 13.55 0.05 -0.49
N LYS A 63 14.82 0.49 -0.40
CA LYS A 63 15.90 -0.35 0.14
C LYS A 63 15.62 -0.79 1.57
N LYS A 64 15.14 0.12 2.43
CA LYS A 64 14.77 -0.18 3.83
C LYS A 64 13.60 -1.17 3.89
N LEU A 65 12.53 -0.92 3.15
CA LEU A 65 11.35 -1.80 3.10
C LEU A 65 11.70 -3.18 2.53
N PHE A 66 12.50 -3.22 1.46
CA PHE A 66 12.92 -4.47 0.83
C PHE A 66 13.79 -5.30 1.78
N ALA A 67 14.72 -4.68 2.52
CA ALA A 67 15.49 -5.37 3.54
C ALA A 67 14.58 -6.01 4.60
N TYR A 68 13.58 -5.27 5.09
CA TYR A 68 12.63 -5.77 6.09
C TYR A 68 11.85 -7.01 5.59
N VAL A 69 11.27 -6.95 4.37
CA VAL A 69 10.52 -8.09 3.81
C VAL A 69 11.42 -9.29 3.50
N GLN A 70 12.71 -9.08 3.24
CA GLN A 70 13.69 -10.14 3.01
C GLN A 70 14.22 -10.80 4.30
N GLY A 71 13.72 -10.39 5.47
CA GLY A 71 14.06 -11.02 6.75
C GLY A 71 14.90 -10.14 7.68
N HIS A 72 15.20 -8.89 7.34
CA HIS A 72 15.83 -7.93 8.27
C HIS A 72 14.80 -7.34 9.22
N ASN A 73 14.15 -8.21 9.98
CA ASN A 73 13.19 -7.90 11.02
C ASN A 73 13.49 -8.76 12.26
N ALA A 74 12.92 -8.39 13.41
CA ALA A 74 13.23 -9.04 14.68
C ALA A 74 12.98 -10.56 14.72
N LYS A 75 12.18 -11.10 13.79
CA LYS A 75 11.86 -12.52 13.69
C LYS A 75 12.64 -13.25 12.60
N GLY A 76 13.50 -12.57 11.84
CA GLY A 76 14.21 -13.17 10.71
C GLY A 76 13.30 -13.68 9.58
N MET A 77 12.03 -13.24 9.55
CA MET A 77 10.99 -13.84 8.72
C MET A 77 10.91 -13.17 7.36
N LYS A 78 10.91 -13.95 6.28
CA LYS A 78 10.60 -13.45 4.94
C LYS A 78 9.10 -13.24 4.78
N ILE A 79 8.72 -12.11 4.20
CA ILE A 79 7.34 -11.72 3.93
C ILE A 79 7.19 -11.58 2.41
N ASN A 80 6.10 -12.11 1.85
CA ASN A 80 5.82 -11.95 0.43
C ASN A 80 5.62 -10.47 0.09
N THR A 81 6.17 -10.03 -1.05
CA THR A 81 5.94 -8.67 -1.53
C THR A 81 4.50 -8.51 -2.02
N THR A 82 3.96 -7.31 -1.84
CA THR A 82 2.59 -6.95 -2.25
C THR A 82 2.63 -5.77 -3.22
N THR A 83 1.53 -5.51 -3.92
CA THR A 83 1.41 -4.42 -4.89
C THR A 83 0.11 -3.62 -4.73
N PRO A 84 0.08 -2.31 -4.98
CA PRO A 84 1.22 -1.44 -5.27
C PRO A 84 1.99 -1.03 -4.00
N ILE A 85 3.25 -0.64 -4.19
CA ILE A 85 3.97 0.18 -3.21
C ILE A 85 3.48 1.63 -3.36
N ARG A 86 3.27 2.32 -2.25
CA ARG A 86 2.68 3.66 -2.23
C ARG A 86 3.56 4.58 -1.39
N THR A 87 3.62 5.85 -1.80
CA THR A 87 4.31 6.91 -1.07
C THR A 87 3.31 7.99 -0.73
N ARG A 88 3.21 8.35 0.55
CA ARG A 88 2.52 9.56 1.01
C ARG A 88 3.53 10.70 1.02
N ILE A 89 3.18 11.78 0.34
CA ILE A 89 4.01 12.98 0.29
C ILE A 89 3.40 14.02 1.23
N VAL A 90 4.21 14.51 2.16
CA VAL A 90 3.91 15.71 2.94
C VAL A 90 4.77 16.83 2.36
N PRO A 91 4.18 17.67 1.48
CA PRO A 91 4.94 18.69 0.78
C PRO A 91 5.41 19.78 1.75
N CYS A 92 6.67 20.16 1.61
CA CYS A 92 7.16 21.41 2.17
C CYS A 92 6.63 22.58 1.32
N HIS A 93 6.19 23.65 1.99
CA HIS A 93 5.61 24.84 1.36
C HIS A 93 6.58 26.03 1.28
N GLY A 94 7.84 25.84 1.68
CA GLY A 94 8.89 26.88 1.69
C GLY A 94 10.00 26.58 0.69
N ALA A 95 10.66 27.63 0.18
CA ALA A 95 11.76 27.50 -0.78
C ALA A 95 13.00 26.76 -0.23
N THR A 96 13.07 26.57 1.08
CA THR A 96 14.27 26.06 1.79
C THR A 96 14.02 24.82 2.65
N CYS A 97 12.79 24.27 2.72
CA CYS A 97 12.54 23.04 3.49
C CYS A 97 12.51 21.77 2.63
N ALA A 98 12.76 20.64 3.28
CA ALA A 98 12.63 19.31 2.69
C ALA A 98 11.18 18.83 2.82
N SER A 99 10.68 18.12 1.79
CA SER A 99 9.42 17.37 1.90
C SER A 99 9.65 16.09 2.68
N ILE A 100 8.61 15.62 3.37
CA ILE A 100 8.64 14.33 4.06
C ILE A 100 7.91 13.31 3.19
N PHE A 101 8.58 12.18 2.91
CA PHE A 101 8.05 11.05 2.17
C PHE A 101 7.86 9.88 3.12
N ILE A 102 6.71 9.20 3.06
CA ILE A 102 6.30 8.10 3.96
C ILE A 102 5.80 6.90 3.15
#